data_AF-A0AAV0GA48-F1
#
_entry.id   AF-A0AAV0GA48-F1
#
_cell.length_a   1.000
_cell.length_b   1.000
_cell.length_c   1.000
_cell.angle_alpha   90.00
_cell.angle_beta   90.00
_cell.angle_gamma   90.00
#
_symmetry.space_group_name_H-M   'P 1'
#
loop_
_entity.id
_entity.type
_entity.pdbx_description
1 polymer ?
#
loop_
_entity_poly.entity_id
_entity_poly.type
_entity_poly.pdbx_seq_one_letter_code
_entity_poly.pdbx_strand_id
1 'polypeptide(L)'
;MDAFDRMSEDQITWLPFTAEMFAELASTGREHSHIWRACVPLICFNIVELHSPDRVLRQFGFEQVIPAHIDTYVELHRLDRRGKHTEDWALRYVRYVTLWDRRADLVVTGTPTFAPSVSGDYMGWYYSITRLFVSPSFRLPTHHCQPIFLALHLTLCSVYISGLLPQ
;
A
#
# COMPACT_ATOMS: atom_id res chain seq x y z
N MET A 1 27.26 -6.87 1.00
CA MET A 1 26.29 -7.25 -0.05
C MET A 1 25.40 -8.31 0.56
N ASP A 2 24.15 -7.95 0.79
CA ASP A 2 23.14 -8.80 1.41
C ASP A 2 22.74 -9.97 0.48
N ALA A 3 22.06 -11.00 1.00
CA ALA A 3 21.46 -12.07 0.22
C ALA A 3 20.51 -11.51 -0.86
N PHE A 4 19.69 -10.52 -0.52
CA PHE A 4 18.81 -9.83 -1.48
C PHE A 4 19.57 -9.09 -2.58
N ASP A 5 20.70 -8.47 -2.26
CA ASP A 5 21.52 -7.76 -3.25
C ASP A 5 22.10 -8.70 -4.32
N ARG A 6 22.17 -10.00 -4.04
CA ARG A 6 22.72 -11.03 -4.93
C ARG A 6 21.65 -11.79 -5.71
N MET A 7 20.37 -11.52 -5.47
CA MET A 7 19.28 -12.19 -6.18
C MET A 7 19.14 -11.59 -7.58
N SER A 8 19.08 -12.46 -8.60
CA SER A 8 18.69 -12.07 -9.95
C SER A 8 17.17 -12.14 -10.13
N GLU A 9 16.66 -11.50 -11.18
CA GLU A 9 15.21 -11.41 -11.44
C GLU A 9 14.55 -12.80 -11.59
N ASP A 10 15.25 -13.75 -12.20
CA ASP A 10 14.80 -15.14 -12.36
C ASP A 10 14.72 -15.91 -11.02
N GLN A 11 15.34 -15.40 -9.96
CA GLN A 11 15.29 -15.99 -8.61
C GLN A 11 14.11 -15.46 -7.78
N ILE A 12 13.35 -14.48 -8.29
CA ILE A 12 12.18 -13.91 -7.61
C ILE A 12 10.91 -14.24 -8.39
N THR A 13 10.07 -15.10 -7.82
CA THR A 13 8.74 -15.39 -8.39
C THR A 13 7.69 -14.46 -7.78
N TRP A 14 7.21 -13.49 -8.57
CA TRP A 14 6.10 -12.63 -8.20
C TRP A 14 4.77 -13.31 -8.52
N LEU A 15 4.22 -14.06 -7.56
CA LEU A 15 2.93 -14.72 -7.74
C LEU A 15 1.75 -13.77 -7.44
N PRO A 16 0.70 -13.77 -8.28
CA PRO A 16 -0.57 -13.16 -7.93
C PRO A 16 -1.16 -13.79 -6.66
N PHE A 17 -1.96 -13.00 -5.93
CA PHE A 17 -2.78 -13.52 -4.86
C PHE A 17 -3.78 -14.53 -5.43
N THR A 18 -3.84 -15.70 -4.80
CA THR A 18 -4.70 -16.79 -5.26
C THR A 18 -6.04 -16.80 -4.51
N ALA A 19 -7.03 -17.49 -5.08
CA ALA A 19 -8.32 -17.65 -4.43
C ALA A 19 -8.20 -18.34 -3.06
N GLU A 20 -7.23 -19.25 -2.90
CA GLU A 20 -6.93 -19.94 -1.65
C GLU A 20 -6.41 -18.97 -0.59
N MET A 21 -5.48 -18.07 -0.95
CA MET A 21 -4.99 -17.02 -0.03
C MET A 21 -6.14 -16.12 0.46
N PHE A 22 -7.11 -15.82 -0.40
CA PHE A 22 -8.28 -15.05 -0.02
C PHE A 22 -9.28 -15.88 0.82
N ALA A 23 -9.36 -17.19 0.59
CA ALA A 23 -10.19 -18.10 1.36
C ALA A 23 -9.71 -18.24 2.81
N GLU A 24 -8.42 -18.05 3.08
CA GLU A 24 -7.87 -18.07 4.45
C GLU A 24 -8.24 -16.83 5.30
N LEU A 25 -8.71 -15.74 4.68
CA LEU A 25 -9.13 -14.54 5.40
C LEU A 25 -10.37 -14.81 6.28
N ALA A 26 -10.60 -13.99 7.31
CA ALA A 26 -11.85 -14.06 8.07
C ALA A 26 -13.06 -13.76 7.15
N SER A 27 -14.25 -14.27 7.50
CA SER A 27 -15.48 -14.03 6.71
C SER A 27 -15.78 -12.54 6.51
N THR A 28 -15.60 -11.74 7.56
CA THR A 28 -15.71 -10.28 7.51
C THR A 28 -14.70 -9.67 6.52
N GLY A 29 -13.46 -10.17 6.50
CA GLY A 29 -12.44 -9.71 5.55
C GLY A 29 -12.84 -9.95 4.08
N ARG A 30 -13.50 -11.08 3.79
CA ARG A 30 -13.98 -11.45 2.44
C ARG A 30 -15.20 -10.65 1.98
N GLU A 31 -16.09 -10.28 2.89
CA GLU A 31 -17.27 -9.45 2.59
C GLU A 31 -16.87 -8.11 1.94
N HIS A 32 -15.72 -7.58 2.33
CA HIS A 32 -15.18 -6.33 1.83
C HIS A 32 -14.21 -6.49 0.65
N SER A 33 -14.24 -7.63 -0.04
CA SER A 33 -13.36 -7.88 -1.19
C SER A 33 -13.48 -6.86 -2.32
N HIS A 34 -14.68 -6.29 -2.50
CA HIS A 34 -14.95 -5.25 -3.48
C HIS A 34 -14.15 -3.95 -3.26
N ILE A 35 -13.60 -3.70 -2.06
CA ILE A 35 -12.78 -2.51 -1.74
C ILE A 35 -11.31 -2.82 -1.50
N TRP A 36 -10.84 -4.06 -1.68
CA TRP A 36 -9.42 -4.40 -1.44
C TRP A 36 -8.44 -3.63 -2.32
N ARG A 37 -8.90 -3.13 -3.47
CA ARG A 37 -8.11 -2.28 -4.38
C ARG A 37 -8.38 -0.78 -4.21
N ALA A 38 -9.03 -0.34 -3.13
CA ALA A 38 -9.24 1.07 -2.86
C ALA A 38 -7.94 1.78 -2.47
N CYS A 39 -7.59 2.90 -3.11
CA CYS A 39 -6.51 3.77 -2.63
C CYS A 39 -7.04 4.73 -1.57
N VAL A 40 -6.90 4.36 -0.29
CA VAL A 40 -7.50 5.09 0.85
C VAL A 40 -6.63 5.05 2.11
N PRO A 41 -6.74 6.03 3.02
CA PRO A 41 -6.09 5.94 4.31
C PRO A 41 -6.74 4.87 5.20
N LEU A 42 -5.96 3.92 5.68
CA LEU A 42 -6.29 3.05 6.80
C LEU A 42 -6.13 3.85 8.09
N ILE A 43 -7.21 3.98 8.86
CA ILE A 43 -7.23 4.72 10.12
C ILE A 43 -7.35 3.69 11.26
N CYS A 44 -6.43 3.69 12.21
CA CYS A 44 -6.53 2.88 13.43
C CYS A 44 -6.04 3.67 14.63
N PHE A 45 -6.98 3.98 15.52
CA PHE A 45 -6.77 4.80 16.71
C PHE A 45 -6.02 6.12 16.44
N ASN A 46 -4.70 6.09 16.55
CA ASN A 46 -3.78 7.21 16.46
C ASN A 46 -2.79 7.08 15.30
N ILE A 47 -3.01 6.14 14.37
CA ILE A 47 -2.16 5.91 13.20
C ILE A 47 -3.05 6.03 11.97
N VAL A 48 -2.54 6.76 10.98
CA VAL A 48 -3.09 6.76 9.63
C VAL A 48 -1.99 6.25 8.70
N GLU A 49 -2.31 5.25 7.86
CA GLU A 49 -1.41 4.68 6.86
C GLU A 49 -2.12 4.62 5.52
N LEU A 50 -1.46 4.95 4.41
CA LEU A 50 -2.10 4.92 3.10
C LEU A 50 -2.11 3.52 2.49
N HIS A 51 -3.30 2.97 2.25
CA HIS A 51 -3.49 1.78 1.42
C HIS A 51 -3.29 2.14 -0.05
N SER A 52 -2.31 1.51 -0.72
CA SER A 52 -1.89 1.88 -2.09
C SER A 52 -1.79 0.65 -3.01
N PRO A 53 -2.91 -0.04 -3.26
CA PRO A 53 -2.95 -1.25 -4.09
C PRO A 53 -2.58 -1.00 -5.56
N ASP A 54 -2.63 0.24 -6.04
CA ASP A 54 -2.13 0.65 -7.36
C ASP A 54 -0.64 0.32 -7.56
N ARG A 55 0.15 0.18 -6.48
CA ARG A 55 1.57 -0.19 -6.54
C ARG A 55 1.83 -1.69 -6.66
N VAL A 56 0.80 -2.50 -6.48
CA VAL A 56 0.88 -3.97 -6.45
C VAL A 56 -0.20 -4.62 -7.32
N LEU A 57 -0.60 -3.96 -8.41
CA LEU A 57 -1.62 -4.43 -9.35
C LEU A 57 -1.29 -5.80 -9.95
N ARG A 58 0.01 -6.13 -10.12
CA ARG A 58 0.47 -7.47 -10.50
C ARG A 58 -0.03 -8.56 -9.56
N GLN A 59 -0.10 -8.28 -8.25
CA GLN A 59 -0.60 -9.24 -7.27
C GLN A 59 -2.12 -9.46 -7.40
N PHE A 60 -2.84 -8.51 -7.97
CA PHE A 60 -4.28 -8.62 -8.25
C PHE A 60 -4.58 -9.14 -9.66
N GLY A 61 -3.57 -9.57 -10.43
CA GLY A 61 -3.75 -10.11 -11.79
C GLY A 61 -3.92 -9.04 -12.87
N PHE A 62 -3.45 -7.82 -12.62
CA PHE A 62 -3.48 -6.71 -13.58
C PHE A 62 -2.07 -6.30 -14.02
N GLU A 63 -1.98 -5.65 -15.17
CA GLU A 63 -0.77 -4.98 -15.63
C GLU A 63 -0.35 -3.89 -14.61
N GLN A 64 0.93 -3.89 -14.25
CA GLN A 64 1.46 -2.83 -13.39
C GLN A 64 1.81 -1.59 -14.23
N VAL A 65 1.02 -0.54 -14.03
CA VAL A 65 1.32 0.80 -14.54
C VAL A 65 2.17 1.59 -13.55
N ILE A 66 2.71 2.73 -13.98
CA ILE A 66 3.33 3.70 -13.07
C ILE A 66 2.23 4.17 -12.10
N PRO A 67 2.38 3.90 -10.78
CA PRO A 67 1.37 4.28 -9.79
C PRO A 67 1.30 5.80 -9.67
N ALA A 68 0.18 6.28 -9.13
CA ALA A 68 0.05 7.70 -8.86
C ALA A 68 1.17 8.16 -7.91
N HIS A 69 1.64 9.41 -8.09
CA HIS A 69 2.56 9.97 -7.12
C HIS A 69 1.84 10.05 -5.77
N ILE A 70 2.38 9.32 -4.81
CA ILE A 70 1.95 9.36 -3.43
C ILE A 70 3.04 10.13 -2.73
N ASP A 71 2.70 11.33 -2.26
CA ASP A 71 3.45 11.89 -1.14
C ASP A 71 3.32 10.84 -0.05
N THR A 72 4.43 10.21 0.36
CA THR A 72 4.45 9.27 1.49
C THR A 72 4.16 9.98 2.82
N TYR A 73 3.42 11.10 2.76
CA TYR A 73 3.04 12.08 3.75
C TYR A 73 3.79 11.82 5.04
N VAL A 74 5.00 12.36 5.12
CA VAL A 74 5.76 12.38 6.38
C VAL A 74 4.86 12.89 7.51
N GLU A 75 3.92 13.79 7.18
CA GLU A 75 2.86 14.26 8.06
C GLU A 75 1.92 13.15 8.56
N LEU A 76 1.50 12.16 7.76
CA LEU A 76 0.73 11.00 8.25
C LEU A 76 1.49 10.23 9.34
N HIS A 77 2.79 9.99 9.12
CA HIS A 77 3.64 9.33 10.12
C HIS A 77 3.89 10.20 11.37
N ARG A 78 3.74 11.52 11.27
CA ARG A 78 3.84 12.47 12.40
C ARG A 78 2.52 12.66 13.16
N LEU A 79 1.41 12.16 12.62
CA LEU A 79 0.08 12.25 13.23
C LEU A 79 -0.12 11.17 14.29
N ASP A 80 0.70 11.20 15.33
CA ASP A 80 0.48 10.44 16.55
C ASP A 80 -0.31 11.23 17.59
N ARG A 81 -1.17 10.57 18.35
CA ARG A 81 -1.96 11.19 19.43
C ARG A 81 -1.20 11.35 20.75
N ARG A 82 0.07 10.91 20.81
CA ARG A 82 0.86 10.90 22.05
C ARG A 82 1.15 12.33 22.51
N GLY A 83 0.67 12.70 23.70
CA GLY A 83 0.91 14.02 24.29
C GLY A 83 0.12 15.19 23.69
N LYS A 84 -0.85 14.91 22.80
CA LYS A 84 -1.61 15.93 22.03
C LYS A 84 -3.11 15.89 22.38
N HIS A 85 -3.42 16.06 23.67
CA HIS A 85 -4.80 15.94 24.21
C HIS A 85 -5.70 17.14 23.91
N THR A 86 -5.13 18.28 23.51
CA THR A 86 -5.85 19.53 23.22
C THR A 86 -6.14 19.76 21.74
N GLU A 87 -5.67 18.85 20.88
CA GLU A 87 -5.84 18.96 19.43
C GLU A 87 -7.20 18.42 18.99
N ASP A 88 -7.90 19.14 18.11
CA ASP A 88 -9.14 18.66 17.51
C ASP A 88 -8.83 17.59 16.46
N TRP A 89 -8.85 16.33 16.93
CA TRP A 89 -8.60 15.16 16.11
C TRP A 89 -9.65 14.94 15.04
N ALA A 90 -10.90 15.36 15.28
CA ALA A 90 -11.96 15.23 14.28
C ALA A 90 -11.68 16.16 13.11
N LEU A 91 -11.34 17.42 13.38
CA LEU A 91 -10.92 18.38 12.35
C LEU A 91 -9.63 17.94 11.66
N ARG A 92 -8.65 17.41 12.39
CA ARG A 92 -7.38 16.96 11.81
C ARG A 92 -7.55 15.76 10.87
N TYR A 93 -8.46 14.84 11.20
CA TYR A 93 -8.68 13.62 10.41
C TYR A 93 -9.82 13.74 9.40
N VAL A 94 -10.55 14.86 9.36
CA VAL A 94 -11.72 15.04 8.46
C VAL A 94 -11.43 14.65 7.01
N ARG A 95 -10.24 15.01 6.50
CA ARG A 95 -9.83 14.66 5.13
C ARG A 95 -9.67 13.15 4.92
N TYR A 96 -9.15 12.44 5.92
CA TYR A 96 -8.91 10.99 5.82
C TYR A 96 -10.19 10.20 5.98
N VAL A 97 -11.04 10.63 6.92
CA VAL A 97 -12.38 10.06 7.09
C VAL A 97 -13.17 10.23 5.80
N THR A 98 -13.14 11.43 5.20
CA THR A 98 -13.81 11.69 3.90
C THR A 98 -13.29 10.77 2.78
N LEU A 99 -11.97 10.53 2.70
CA LEU A 99 -11.40 9.60 1.72
C LEU A 99 -11.82 8.14 2.00
N TRP A 100 -11.84 7.74 3.27
CA TRP A 100 -12.28 6.41 3.68
C TRP A 100 -13.76 6.16 3.39
N ASP A 101 -14.62 7.16 3.61
CA ASP A 101 -16.05 7.06 3.30
C ASP A 101 -16.29 6.86 1.80
N ARG A 102 -15.43 7.43 0.96
CA ARG A 102 -15.44 7.30 -0.50
C ARG A 102 -14.66 6.10 -1.03
N ARG A 103 -14.24 5.16 -0.19
CA ARG A 103 -13.41 4.01 -0.58
C ARG A 103 -13.94 3.20 -1.75
N ALA A 104 -15.26 3.07 -1.90
CA ALA A 104 -15.87 2.36 -3.03
C ALA A 104 -15.63 3.06 -4.38
N ASP A 105 -15.53 4.40 -4.38
CA ASP A 105 -15.24 5.21 -5.59
C ASP A 105 -13.74 5.21 -5.93
N LEU A 106 -12.89 4.86 -4.96
CA LEU A 106 -11.43 4.95 -5.06
C LEU A 106 -10.77 3.59 -5.36
N VAL A 107 -11.58 2.61 -5.78
CA VAL A 107 -11.11 1.30 -6.22
C VAL A 107 -10.33 1.43 -7.53
N VAL A 108 -9.05 1.07 -7.47
CA VAL A 108 -8.15 1.10 -8.63
C VAL A 108 -8.57 0.03 -9.62
N THR A 109 -8.61 0.41 -10.90
CA THR A 109 -8.84 -0.48 -12.02
C THR A 109 -7.54 -0.65 -12.83
N GLY A 110 -7.49 -1.67 -13.67
CA GLY A 110 -6.32 -1.95 -14.50
C GLY A 110 -6.66 -2.92 -15.62
N THR A 111 -5.74 -3.11 -16.54
CA THR A 111 -5.85 -4.10 -17.62
C THR A 111 -5.59 -5.50 -17.06
N PRO A 112 -6.53 -6.45 -17.14
CA PRO A 112 -6.30 -7.82 -16.68
C PRO A 112 -5.21 -8.51 -17.49
N THR A 113 -4.38 -9.32 -16.83
CA THR A 113 -3.25 -10.00 -17.48
C THR A 113 -3.18 -11.46 -17.06
N PHE A 114 -2.95 -12.37 -18.00
CA PHE A 114 -2.80 -13.79 -17.72
C PHE A 114 -1.43 -14.15 -17.12
N ALA A 115 -0.43 -13.29 -17.29
CA ALA A 115 0.89 -13.41 -16.71
C ALA A 115 1.32 -12.05 -16.12
N PRO A 116 2.17 -12.04 -15.08
CA PRO A 116 2.69 -10.80 -14.52
C PRO A 116 3.35 -9.94 -15.60
N SER A 117 2.87 -8.71 -15.77
CA SER A 117 3.38 -7.78 -16.78
C SER A 117 3.34 -6.34 -16.27
N VAL A 118 4.07 -5.47 -16.97
CA VAL A 118 4.27 -4.06 -16.63
C VAL A 118 4.12 -3.21 -17.88
N SER A 119 3.65 -1.96 -17.73
CA SER A 119 3.62 -1.00 -18.84
C SER A 119 5.02 -0.66 -19.33
N GLY A 120 5.17 -0.23 -20.59
CA GLY A 120 6.48 0.01 -21.23
C GLY A 120 7.41 0.95 -20.45
N ASP A 121 6.87 2.01 -19.86
CA ASP A 121 7.66 3.01 -19.12
C ASP A 121 7.89 2.65 -17.64
N TYR A 122 7.24 1.58 -17.15
CA TYR A 122 7.26 1.22 -15.73
C TYR A 122 8.65 0.93 -15.21
N MET A 123 9.45 0.13 -15.93
CA MET A 123 10.78 -0.25 -15.45
C MET A 123 11.74 0.95 -15.41
N GLY A 124 11.63 1.87 -16.38
CA GLY A 124 12.38 3.13 -16.37
C GLY A 124 12.06 3.97 -15.14
N TRP A 125 10.77 4.13 -14.83
CA TRP A 125 10.33 4.78 -13.61
C TRP A 125 10.81 4.04 -12.35
N TYR A 126 10.63 2.72 -12.29
CA TYR A 126 10.98 1.89 -11.14
C TYR A 126 12.47 2.01 -10.79
N TYR A 127 13.36 1.91 -11.78
CA TYR A 127 14.80 2.09 -11.59
C TYR A 127 15.18 3.52 -11.20
N SER A 128 14.41 4.52 -11.61
CA SER A 128 14.67 5.92 -11.24
C SER A 128 14.38 6.22 -9.76
N ILE A 129 13.50 5.45 -9.11
CA ILE A 129 13.07 5.71 -7.73
C ILE A 129 13.55 4.67 -6.70
N THR A 130 13.95 3.48 -7.15
CA THR A 130 14.31 2.39 -6.23
C THR A 130 15.81 2.33 -5.94
N ARG A 131 16.14 1.90 -4.72
CA ARG A 131 17.51 1.51 -4.37
C ARG A 131 17.71 0.07 -4.79
N LEU A 132 18.60 -0.15 -5.74
CA LEU A 132 18.93 -1.50 -6.22
C LEU A 132 19.75 -2.33 -5.20
N PHE A 133 20.32 -1.65 -4.20
CA PHE A 133 21.10 -2.29 -3.15
C PHE A 133 20.57 -1.89 -1.77
N VAL A 134 20.30 -2.89 -0.95
CA VAL A 134 19.96 -2.77 0.47
C VAL A 134 21.22 -2.44 1.28
N SER A 135 22.40 -2.87 0.80
CA SER A 135 23.67 -2.53 1.43
C SER A 135 23.91 -1.00 1.50
N PRO A 136 24.50 -0.46 2.59
CA PRO A 136 24.54 0.99 2.86
C PRO A 136 25.38 1.85 1.89
N SER A 137 26.06 1.25 0.91
CA SER A 137 27.10 1.90 0.10
C SER A 137 26.59 2.80 -1.03
N PHE A 138 25.28 3.02 -1.17
CA PHE A 138 24.72 3.90 -2.21
C PHE A 138 23.88 5.04 -1.61
N ARG A 139 24.32 6.30 -1.79
CA ARG A 139 23.55 7.51 -1.44
C ARG A 139 22.99 8.14 -2.72
N LEU A 140 21.66 8.33 -2.77
CA LEU A 140 20.98 9.12 -3.80
C LEU A 140 21.03 10.63 -3.45
N PRO A 141 20.81 11.54 -4.43
CA PRO A 141 20.42 12.92 -4.15
C PRO A 141 19.12 12.93 -3.35
N THR A 142 19.00 13.89 -2.42
CA THR A 142 17.86 14.06 -1.52
C THR A 142 16.57 14.42 -2.27
N HIS A 143 15.87 13.41 -2.77
CA HIS A 143 14.42 13.44 -2.86
C HIS A 143 13.93 12.34 -1.93
N HIS A 144 13.29 12.76 -0.83
CA HIS A 144 12.91 11.90 0.28
C HIS A 144 11.88 10.85 -0.17
N CYS A 145 12.35 9.65 -0.51
CA CYS A 145 11.51 8.47 -0.65
C CYS A 145 11.98 7.45 0.39
N GLN A 146 11.18 7.23 1.43
CA GLN A 146 11.43 6.21 2.44
C GLN A 146 10.92 4.85 1.90
N PRO A 147 11.65 3.74 2.14
CA PRO A 147 11.21 2.42 1.74
C PRO A 147 10.02 1.98 2.61
N ILE A 148 8.90 1.65 1.98
CA ILE A 148 7.71 1.12 2.65
C ILE A 148 8.01 -0.32 3.07
N PHE A 149 7.87 -0.59 4.36
CA PHE A 149 7.90 -1.92 4.94
C PHE A 149 6.71 -2.72 4.39
N LEU A 150 6.97 -3.61 3.44
CA LEU A 150 5.98 -4.50 2.86
C LEU A 150 5.72 -5.67 3.82
N ALA A 151 5.07 -5.41 4.96
CA ALA A 151 4.73 -6.48 5.90
C ALA A 151 3.54 -6.12 6.80
N LEU A 152 2.35 -5.87 6.22
CA LEU A 152 1.05 -6.27 6.81
C LEU A 152 -0.19 -5.90 5.93
N HIS A 153 -0.08 -5.81 4.59
CA HIS A 153 -1.14 -5.17 3.79
C HIS A 153 -2.49 -5.92 3.77
N LEU A 154 -2.49 -7.26 3.87
CA LEU A 154 -3.73 -8.05 3.81
C LEU A 154 -4.37 -8.32 5.18
N THR A 155 -3.57 -8.53 6.23
CA THR A 155 -4.08 -8.78 7.59
C THR A 155 -4.63 -7.51 8.24
N LEU A 156 -4.06 -6.33 7.95
CA LEU A 156 -4.58 -5.05 8.47
C LEU A 156 -5.96 -4.71 7.90
N CYS A 157 -6.23 -5.01 6.62
CA CYS A 157 -7.54 -4.73 6.03
C CYS A 157 -8.68 -5.48 6.75
N SER A 158 -8.47 -6.72 7.18
CA SER A 158 -9.51 -7.48 7.91
C SER A 158 -9.71 -7.01 9.36
N VAL A 159 -8.66 -6.55 10.04
CA VAL A 159 -8.73 -6.06 11.42
C VAL A 159 -9.30 -4.63 11.49
N TYR A 160 -8.97 -3.78 10.51
CA TYR A 160 -9.38 -2.38 10.48
C TYR A 160 -10.88 -2.19 10.20
N ILE A 161 -11.48 -3.08 9.41
CA ILE A 161 -12.92 -2.97 9.07
C ILE A 161 -13.82 -3.35 10.25
N SER A 162 -13.34 -4.18 11.19
CA SER A 162 -14.14 -4.64 12.34
C SER A 162 -14.09 -3.69 13.55
N GLY A 163 -13.15 -2.73 13.58
CA GLY A 163 -12.87 -1.90 14.77
C GLY A 163 -13.36 -0.45 14.73
N LEU A 164 -14.02 -0.01 13.64
CA LEU A 164 -14.40 1.40 13.44
C LEU A 164 -15.89 1.66 13.18
N LEU A 165 -16.74 0.63 13.20
CA LEU A 165 -18.18 0.86 13.22
C LEU A 165 -18.62 1.03 14.68
N PRO A 166 -19.14 2.21 15.09
CA PRO A 166 -19.96 2.25 16.30
C PRO A 166 -21.14 1.29 16.09
N GLN A 167 -21.39 0.45 17.08
CA GLN A 167 -22.69 -0.22 17.25
C GLN A 167 -23.78 0.84 17.45
#